data_AF-A0A8T3T3I0-F1
#
_entry.id   AF-A0A8T3T3I0-F1
#
_cell.length_a   1.000
_cell.length_b   1.000
_cell.length_c   1.000
_cell.angle_alpha   90.00
_cell.angle_beta   90.00
_cell.angle_gamma   90.00
#
_symmetry.space_group_name_H-M   'P 1'
#
loop_
_entity.id
_entity.type
_entity.pdbx_description
1 polymer ?
#
loop_
_entity_poly.entity_id
_entity_poly.type
_entity_poly.pdbx_seq_one_letter_code
_entity_poly.pdbx_strand_id
1 'polypeptide(L)' 'MKVGAVIGDLILFSRIESAATTAGASLVRVDSPAGLPGDLDLVLVDWSARQPDWTDALRSRTTSRVIL' A
#
# COMPACT_ATOMS: atom_id res chain seq x y z
N MET A 1 12.88 1.66 -4.49
CA MET A 1 11.76 0.73 -4.22
C MET A 1 10.47 1.54 -4.21
N LYS A 2 9.46 1.15 -5.00
CA LYS A 2 8.14 1.79 -5.05
C LYS A 2 7.15 1.01 -4.19
N VAL A 3 6.58 1.68 -3.21
CA VAL A 3 5.66 1.09 -2.24
C VAL A 3 4.27 1.71 -2.41
N GLY A 4 3.25 0.89 -2.60
CA GLY A 4 1.87 1.32 -2.53
C GLY A 4 1.34 1.19 -1.11
N ALA A 5 0.59 2.17 -0.63
CA ALA A 5 -0.01 2.16 0.70
C ALA A 5 -1.53 2.36 0.60
N VAL A 6 -2.30 1.36 1.02
CA VAL A 6 -3.74 1.44 1.20
C VAL A 6 -4.02 1.64 2.69
N ILE A 7 -3.90 2.88 3.15
CA ILE A 7 -3.96 3.25 4.58
C ILE A 7 -4.83 4.49 4.76
N GLY A 8 -5.96 4.33 5.43
CA GLY A 8 -6.93 5.41 5.67
C GLY A 8 -6.45 6.40 6.74
N ASP A 9 -5.80 5.90 7.78
CA ASP A 9 -5.26 6.72 8.87
C ASP A 9 -4.05 7.56 8.40
N LEU A 10 -4.21 8.89 8.42
CA LEU A 10 -3.19 9.85 7.99
C LEU A 10 -1.99 9.92 8.94
N ILE A 11 -2.19 9.68 10.24
CA ILE A 11 -1.11 9.68 11.24
C ILE A 11 -0.25 8.44 11.04
N LEU A 12 -0.87 7.28 10.86
CA LEU A 12 -0.16 6.04 10.56
C LEU A 12 0.61 6.17 9.23
N PHE A 13 -0.05 6.68 8.19
CA PHE A 13 0.57 6.91 6.89
C PHE A 13 1.80 7.82 7.00
N SER A 14 1.72 8.95 7.69
CA SER A 14 2.83 9.90 7.84
C SER A 14 4.05 9.25 8.51
N ARG A 15 3.85 8.37 9.50
CA ARG A 15 4.94 7.63 10.14
C ARG A 15 5.62 6.65 9.19
N ILE A 16 4.83 5.94 8.39
CA ILE A 16 5.33 4.98 7.41
C ILE A 16 6.08 5.72 6.29
N GLU A 17 5.55 6.84 5.81
CA GLU A 17 6.18 7.69 4.80
C GLU A 17 7.55 8.19 5.26
N SER A 18 7.67 8.65 6.51
CA SER A 18 8.94 9.07 7.10
C SER A 18 9.96 7.93 7.16
N ALA A 19 9.54 6.74 7.61
CA ALA A 19 10.40 5.55 7.67
C ALA A 19 10.86 5.11 6.27
N ALA A 20 9.95 5.11 5.31
CA ALA A 20 10.26 4.71 3.93
C ALA A 20 11.17 5.71 3.21
N THR A 21 10.97 7.01 3.43
CA THR A 21 11.86 8.06 2.92
C THR A 21 13.26 7.88 3.47
N THR A 22 13.39 7.60 4.77
CA THR A 22 14.68 7.30 5.42
C THR A 22 15.35 6.07 4.81
N ALA A 23 14.56 5.08 4.39
CA ALA A 23 15.04 3.87 3.71
C ALA A 23 15.29 4.04 2.19
N GLY A 24 15.08 5.23 1.62
CA GLY A 24 15.23 5.49 0.18
C GLY A 24 14.14 4.86 -0.69
N ALA A 25 12.97 4.58 -0.12
CA ALA A 25 11.78 4.12 -0.83
C ALA A 25 10.82 5.27 -1.12
N SER A 26 10.09 5.17 -2.23
CA SER A 26 9.01 6.10 -2.57
C SER A 26 7.66 5.47 -2.27
N LEU A 27 6.76 6.25 -1.65
CA LEU A 27 5.40 5.81 -1.34
C LEU A 27 4.36 6.48 -2.23
N VAL A 28 3.34 5.71 -2.58
CA VAL A 28 2.10 6.19 -3.19
C VAL A 28 0.94 5.78 -2.29
N ARG A 29 0.24 6.76 -1.70
CA ARG A 29 -0.98 6.51 -0.93
C ARG A 29 -2.18 6.44 -1.86
N VAL A 30 -3.05 5.47 -1.63
CA VAL A 30 -4.34 5.36 -2.30
C VAL A 30 -5.42 4.98 -1.28
N ASP A 31 -6.67 5.31 -1.58
CA ASP A 31 -7.80 5.00 -0.68
C ASP A 31 -8.33 3.58 -0.87
N SER A 32 -8.03 2.94 -2.01
CA SER A 32 -8.43 1.56 -2.30
C SER A 32 -7.38 0.82 -3.14
N PRO A 33 -7.31 -0.52 -3.09
CA PRO A 33 -6.36 -1.30 -3.88
C PRO A 33 -6.49 -1.12 -5.39
N ALA A 34 -7.67 -0.70 -5.88
CA ALA A 34 -7.91 -0.42 -7.30
C ALA A 34 -7.07 0.78 -7.80
N GLY A 35 -6.75 1.74 -6.93
CA GLY A 35 -5.95 2.92 -7.28
C GLY A 35 -4.44 2.68 -7.33
N LEU A 36 -3.96 1.51 -6.92
CA LEU A 36 -2.52 1.24 -6.83
C LEU A 36 -1.84 1.26 -8.24
N PRO A 37 -0.65 1.85 -8.40
CA PRO A 37 0.14 1.74 -9.63
C PRO A 37 0.55 0.28 -9.95
N GLY A 38 0.73 -0.05 -11.23
CA GLY A 38 1.11 -1.41 -11.65
C GLY A 38 2.59 -1.78 -11.43
N ASP A 39 3.44 -0.79 -11.19
CA ASP A 39 4.90 -0.91 -11.11
C ASP A 39 5.43 -0.86 -9.67
N LEU A 40 4.68 -1.45 -8.73
CA LEU A 40 5.02 -1.48 -7.31
C LEU A 40 5.83 -2.73 -6.96
N ASP A 41 6.85 -2.54 -6.12
CA ASP A 41 7.64 -3.63 -5.53
C ASP A 41 6.93 -4.24 -4.30
N LEU A 42 6.21 -3.39 -3.55
CA LEU A 42 5.59 -3.72 -2.27
C LEU A 42 4.24 -3.00 -2.12
N VAL A 43 3.26 -3.67 -1.52
CA VAL A 43 1.97 -3.09 -1.13
C VAL A 43 1.78 -3.26 0.38
N LEU A 44 1.55 -2.15 1.06
CA LEU A 44 1.15 -2.08 2.46
C LEU A 44 -0.35 -1.86 2.54
N VAL A 45 -1.05 -2.69 3.31
CA VAL A 45 -2.50 -2.61 3.46
C VAL A 45 -2.84 -2.50 4.93
N ASP A 46 -3.61 -1.48 5.31
CA ASP A 46 -4.23 -1.45 6.64
C ASP A 46 -5.42 -2.42 6.66
N TRP A 47 -5.18 -3.63 7.17
CA TRP A 47 -6.20 -4.69 7.18
C TRP A 47 -7.40 -4.39 8.08
N SER A 48 -7.27 -3.43 9.02
CA SER A 48 -8.35 -3.02 9.90
C SER A 48 -9.46 -2.26 9.14
N ALA A 49 -9.10 -1.59 8.05
CA ALA A 49 -10.00 -0.81 7.20
C ALA A 49 -10.51 -1.58 5.96
N ARG A 50 -10.30 -2.91 5.90
CA ARG A 50 -10.57 -3.68 4.69
C ARG A 50 -12.04 -3.67 4.28
N GLN A 51 -12.27 -3.69 2.97
CA GLN A 51 -13.58 -3.90 2.36
C GLN A 51 -13.65 -5.28 1.68
N PRO A 52 -14.85 -5.86 1.47
CA PRO A 52 -15.00 -7.21 0.95
C PRO A 52 -14.30 -7.46 -0.40
N ASP A 53 -14.26 -6.47 -1.28
CA ASP A 53 -13.71 -6.50 -2.64
C ASP A 53 -12.18 -6.37 -2.71
N TRP A 54 -11.52 -5.99 -1.61
CA TRP A 54 -10.08 -5.76 -1.59
C TRP A 54 -9.27 -7.02 -1.82
N THR A 55 -9.76 -8.18 -1.40
CA THR A 55 -9.04 -9.46 -1.53
C THR A 55 -8.79 -9.79 -3.00
N ASP A 56 -9.80 -9.63 -3.85
CA ASP A 56 -9.68 -9.92 -5.27
C ASP A 56 -8.81 -8.88 -5.98
N ALA A 57 -8.98 -7.60 -5.63
CA ALA A 57 -8.16 -6.52 -6.15
C ALA A 57 -6.67 -6.71 -5.80
N LEU A 58 -6.33 -7.18 -4.59
CA LEU A 58 -4.95 -7.45 -4.18
C LEU A 58 -4.41 -8.73 -4.82
N ARG A 59 -5.21 -9.80 -4.96
CA ARG A 59 -4.79 -11.06 -5.64
C ARG A 59 -4.45 -10.84 -7.11
N SER A 60 -5.14 -9.91 -7.77
CA SER A 60 -4.82 -9.56 -9.16
C SER A 60 -3.41 -8.97 -9.33
N ARG A 61 -2.75 -8.55 -8.24
CA ARG A 61 -1.41 -7.98 -8.25
C ARG A 61 -0.35 -9.03 -7.93
N THR A 62 -0.10 -9.89 -8.90
CA THR A 62 0.77 -11.07 -8.75
C THR A 62 2.26 -10.74 -8.72
N THR A 63 2.65 -9.52 -9.14
CA THR A 63 4.05 -9.06 -9.22
C THR A 63 4.54 -8.33 -7.97
N SER A 64 3.65 -7.85 -7.11
CA SER A 64 4.02 -7.08 -5.92
C SER A 64 3.92 -7.94 -4.66
N ARG A 65 4.85 -7.76 -3.71
CA ARG A 65 4.72 -8.40 -2.39
C ARG A 65 3.65 -7.65 -1.59
N VAL A 66 2.67 -8.37 -1.05
CA VAL A 66 1.61 -7.78 -0.19
C VAL A 66 1.94 -8.06 1.27
N ILE A 67 1.97 -7.02 2.11
CA ILE A 67 2.09 -7.12 3.57
C ILE A 67 0.82 -6.54 4.19
N LEU A 68 0.20 -7.33 5.06
CA LEU A 68 -1.06 -7.05 5.76
C LEU A 68 -0.80 -6.64 7.22
#